data_AF-A0A4Z1P8D3-F1
#
_entry.id   AF-A0A4Z1P8D3-F1
#
_cell.length_a   1.000
_cell.length_b   1.000
_cell.length_c   1.000
_cell.angle_alpha   90.00
_cell.angle_beta   90.00
_cell.angle_gamma   90.00
#
_symmetry.space_group_name_H-M   'P 1'
#
loop_
_entity.id
_entity.type
_entity.pdbx_description
1 polymer ?
#
loop_
_entity_poly.entity_id
_entity_poly.type
_entity_poly.pdbx_seq_one_letter_code
_entity_poly.pdbx_strand_id
1 'polypeptide(L)'
;MVNAQRYSRFIDHSTIASNINLNHNNHRNARISPTGSLYLKMHPPLHTKDNINCEEVMQALDECHARGFLFKATGGCNAAKTAVNKCLRAERLERTKENRDKARAAREKREAVWADIDANS
;
A
#
# COMPACT_ATOMS: atom_id res chain seq x y z
N MET A 1 32.16 -29.72 19.27
CA MET A 1 30.88 -30.39 19.62
C MET A 1 29.79 -29.34 19.52
N VAL A 2 28.86 -29.57 18.61
CA VAL A 2 27.73 -28.66 18.31
C VAL A 2 26.61 -28.94 19.31
N ASN A 3 25.78 -27.92 19.60
CA ASN A 3 24.34 -28.04 19.91
C ASN A 3 23.89 -27.97 21.39
N ALA A 4 23.29 -26.83 21.78
CA ALA A 4 22.21 -26.73 22.80
C ALA A 4 21.49 -25.36 22.84
N GLN A 5 22.10 -24.25 22.42
CA GLN A 5 21.50 -22.90 22.56
C GLN A 5 20.77 -22.38 21.32
N ARG A 6 20.10 -23.27 20.58
CA ARG A 6 19.25 -22.90 19.43
C ARG A 6 17.76 -22.77 19.80
N TYR A 7 17.40 -22.95 21.09
CA TYR A 7 16.01 -23.15 21.53
C TYR A 7 15.28 -21.91 22.08
N SER A 8 15.93 -20.78 22.35
CA SER A 8 15.24 -19.56 22.87
C SER A 8 14.65 -18.67 21.77
N ARG A 9 14.14 -19.28 20.70
CA ARG A 9 13.35 -18.59 19.65
C ARG A 9 11.86 -18.49 20.04
N PHE A 10 11.57 -18.41 21.33
CA PHE A 10 10.24 -18.07 21.85
C PHE A 10 10.27 -16.61 22.28
N ILE A 11 9.86 -15.76 21.33
CA ILE A 11 9.56 -14.35 21.56
C ILE A 11 8.28 -14.32 22.39
N ASP A 12 8.36 -13.91 23.65
CA ASP A 12 7.19 -13.44 24.39
C ASP A 12 6.64 -12.22 23.65
N HIS A 13 5.57 -12.44 22.90
CA HIS A 13 4.94 -11.48 21.99
C HIS A 13 4.17 -10.36 22.74
N SER A 14 4.21 -10.35 24.08
CA SER A 14 3.43 -9.47 24.95
C SER A 14 4.15 -8.18 25.35
N THR A 15 5.48 -8.11 25.30
CA THR A 15 6.24 -6.94 25.82
C THR A 15 6.72 -5.98 24.73
N ILE A 16 6.67 -6.36 23.45
CA ILE A 16 7.05 -5.50 22.29
C ILE A 16 5.83 -4.74 21.70
N ALA A 17 4.71 -4.70 22.41
CA ALA A 17 3.48 -4.05 21.93
C ALA A 17 3.36 -2.55 22.28
N SER A 18 4.38 -1.94 22.86
CA SER A 18 4.33 -0.54 23.27
C SER A 18 5.29 0.31 22.41
N ASN A 19 4.71 1.03 21.44
CA ASN A 19 5.33 2.05 20.56
C ASN A 19 5.71 1.67 19.13
N ILE A 20 5.25 0.54 18.59
CA ILE A 20 5.22 0.41 17.13
C ILE A 20 3.90 1.02 16.64
N ASN A 21 3.93 2.31 16.28
CA ASN A 21 2.90 2.90 15.42
C ASN A 21 3.09 2.32 14.01
N LEU A 22 2.73 1.03 13.87
CA LEU A 22 2.50 0.43 12.57
C LEU A 22 1.25 1.11 12.02
N ASN A 23 1.45 2.17 11.25
CA ASN A 23 0.41 2.66 10.34
C ASN A 23 0.23 1.61 9.24
N HIS A 24 -0.37 0.48 9.61
CA HIS A 24 -0.92 -0.50 8.70
C HIS A 24 -2.21 0.09 8.14
N ASN A 25 -2.09 1.04 7.21
CA ASN A 25 -3.14 1.27 6.21
C ASN A 25 -3.10 0.11 5.20
N ASN A 26 -3.34 -1.10 5.72
CA ASN A 26 -3.63 -2.29 4.97
C ASN A 26 -5.15 -2.35 4.82
N HIS A 27 -5.68 -1.59 3.87
CA HIS A 27 -7.07 -1.76 3.46
C HIS A 27 -7.22 -3.10 2.73
N ARG A 28 -7.28 -4.21 3.48
CA ARG A 28 -8.04 -5.39 3.06
C ARG A 28 -9.52 -5.06 3.23
N ASN A 29 -10.06 -4.27 2.29
CA ASN A 29 -11.50 -4.01 2.23
C ASN A 29 -12.21 -5.25 1.66
N ALA A 30 -12.38 -6.28 2.49
CA ALA A 30 -13.50 -7.20 2.33
C ALA A 30 -14.72 -6.57 3.02
N ARG A 31 -15.32 -5.56 2.39
CA ARG A 31 -16.66 -5.09 2.78
C ARG A 31 -17.66 -5.68 1.81
N ILE A 32 -18.42 -6.66 2.29
CA ILE A 32 -19.68 -7.05 1.67
C ILE A 32 -20.63 -5.86 1.85
N SER A 33 -21.05 -5.24 0.75
CA SER A 33 -22.06 -4.17 0.79
C SER A 33 -23.45 -4.79 0.98
N PRO A 34 -24.28 -4.33 1.94
CA PRO A 34 -25.59 -4.91 2.21
C PRO A 34 -26.68 -4.55 1.17
N THR A 35 -26.35 -3.79 0.12
CA THR A 35 -27.38 -3.18 -0.77
C THR A 35 -27.37 -3.66 -2.21
N GLY A 36 -26.72 -4.78 -2.54
CA GLY A 36 -26.94 -5.48 -3.82
C GLY A 36 -26.83 -4.61 -5.09
N SER A 37 -26.08 -3.51 -5.06
CA SER A 37 -25.91 -2.62 -6.21
C SER A 37 -24.75 -3.12 -7.07
N LEU A 38 -25.08 -3.82 -8.15
CA LEU A 38 -24.14 -4.17 -9.23
C LEU A 38 -23.73 -2.89 -9.98
N TYR A 39 -22.76 -2.15 -9.47
CA TYR A 39 -22.35 -0.89 -10.09
C TYR A 39 -21.17 -1.08 -11.06
N LEU A 40 -21.41 -0.83 -12.35
CA LEU A 40 -20.44 -0.72 -13.46
C LEU A 40 -19.53 0.54 -13.33
N LYS A 41 -18.99 0.84 -12.15
CA LYS A 41 -17.84 1.75 -12.01
C LYS A 41 -16.63 0.85 -12.05
N MET A 42 -15.84 1.00 -13.09
CA MET A 42 -14.54 0.36 -13.17
C MET A 42 -13.75 0.71 -11.90
N HIS A 43 -13.51 -0.33 -11.08
CA HIS A 43 -12.66 -0.44 -9.88
C HIS A 43 -12.98 0.51 -8.68
N PRO A 44 -12.38 0.26 -7.49
CA PRO A 44 -12.50 1.15 -6.32
C PRO A 44 -12.13 2.60 -6.65
N PRO A 45 -12.78 3.61 -6.03
CA PRO A 45 -12.57 5.02 -6.36
C PRO A 45 -11.08 5.38 -6.35
N LEU A 46 -10.60 5.85 -7.51
CA LEU A 46 -9.19 6.16 -7.75
C LEU A 46 -8.77 7.49 -7.12
N HIS A 47 -9.76 8.37 -6.89
CA HIS A 47 -9.66 9.57 -6.05
C HIS A 47 -9.54 9.18 -4.58
N THR A 48 -8.36 8.71 -4.21
CA THR A 48 -7.92 8.57 -2.82
C THR A 48 -6.97 9.71 -2.49
N LYS A 49 -6.77 10.00 -1.20
CA LYS A 49 -5.81 11.00 -0.73
C LYS A 49 -4.38 10.74 -1.27
N ASP A 50 -4.08 9.50 -1.61
CA ASP A 50 -2.78 9.06 -2.10
C ASP A 50 -2.58 9.30 -3.61
N ASN A 51 -3.63 9.65 -4.36
CA ASN A 51 -3.59 9.78 -5.82
C ASN A 51 -4.10 11.15 -6.32
N ILE A 52 -4.13 12.15 -5.45
CA ILE A 52 -4.64 13.51 -5.78
C ILE A 52 -3.84 14.10 -6.95
N ASN A 53 -2.54 13.80 -7.04
CA ASN A 53 -1.65 14.26 -8.10
C ASN A 53 -1.98 13.68 -9.49
N CYS A 54 -2.82 12.65 -9.57
CA CYS A 54 -3.21 12.03 -10.84
C CYS A 54 -4.60 12.44 -11.32
N GLU A 55 -5.23 13.44 -10.69
CA GLU A 55 -6.62 13.83 -10.99
C GLU A 55 -6.84 14.18 -12.46
N GLU A 56 -5.97 14.97 -13.07
CA GLU A 56 -6.10 15.40 -14.47
C GLU A 56 -6.12 14.22 -15.45
N VAL A 57 -5.20 13.26 -15.28
CA VAL A 57 -5.13 12.08 -16.17
C VAL A 57 -6.29 11.12 -15.92
N MET A 58 -6.83 11.09 -14.70
CA MET A 58 -8.02 10.30 -14.36
C MET A 58 -9.29 10.90 -14.99
N GLN A 59 -9.44 12.22 -14.92
CA GLN A 59 -10.54 12.94 -15.59
C GLN A 59 -10.51 12.70 -17.11
N ALA A 60 -9.34 12.78 -17.74
CA ALA A 60 -9.19 12.49 -19.17
C ALA A 60 -9.61 11.05 -19.56
N LEU A 61 -9.37 10.07 -18.67
CA LEU A 61 -9.81 8.70 -18.87
C LEU A 61 -11.33 8.57 -18.69
N ASP A 62 -11.91 9.27 -17.72
CA ASP A 62 -13.35 9.27 -17.47
C ASP A 62 -14.13 9.93 -18.62
N GLU A 63 -13.63 11.04 -19.14
CA GLU A 63 -14.16 11.66 -20.37
C GLU A 63 -14.09 10.71 -21.57
N CYS A 64 -13.01 9.93 -21.68
CA CYS A 64 -12.91 8.93 -22.73
C CYS A 64 -13.93 7.79 -22.56
N HIS A 65 -14.14 7.33 -21.33
CA HIS A 65 -15.16 6.33 -21.02
C HIS A 65 -16.59 6.86 -21.22
N ALA A 66 -16.83 8.17 -21.04
CA ALA A 66 -18.12 8.80 -21.29
C ALA A 66 -18.56 8.74 -22.77
N ARG A 67 -17.64 8.49 -23.70
CA ARG A 67 -17.92 8.29 -25.14
C ARG A 67 -18.65 6.97 -25.44
N GLY A 68 -18.73 6.07 -24.47
CA GLY A 68 -19.52 4.85 -24.55
C GLY A 68 -18.69 3.57 -24.60
N PHE A 69 -19.38 2.45 -24.33
CA PHE A 69 -18.77 1.14 -24.17
C PHE A 69 -18.04 0.63 -25.43
N LEU A 70 -18.59 0.85 -26.63
CA LEU A 70 -17.99 0.39 -27.88
C LEU A 70 -16.64 1.09 -28.17
N PHE A 71 -16.53 2.38 -27.87
CA PHE A 71 -15.29 3.14 -28.04
C PHE A 71 -14.19 2.65 -27.09
N LYS A 72 -14.58 2.29 -25.87
CA LYS A 72 -13.70 1.65 -24.90
C LYS A 72 -13.28 0.24 -25.33
N ALA A 73 -14.22 -0.58 -25.79
CA ALA A 73 -13.98 -1.97 -26.18
C ALA A 73 -13.04 -2.09 -27.39
N THR A 74 -13.11 -1.14 -28.32
CA THR A 74 -12.22 -1.05 -29.49
C THR A 74 -10.83 -0.48 -29.16
N GLY A 75 -10.57 -0.07 -27.91
CA GLY A 75 -9.28 0.44 -27.48
C GLY A 75 -9.07 1.95 -27.71
N GLY A 76 -10.11 2.70 -28.05
CA GLY A 76 -10.04 4.15 -28.29
C GLY A 76 -9.54 4.98 -27.10
N CYS A 77 -9.52 4.40 -25.89
CA CYS A 77 -9.05 5.05 -24.65
C CYS A 77 -7.64 4.63 -24.20
N ASN A 78 -6.89 3.89 -25.02
CA ASN A 78 -5.59 3.34 -24.59
C ASN A 78 -4.54 4.41 -24.25
N ALA A 79 -4.56 5.56 -24.93
CA ALA A 79 -3.64 6.67 -24.64
C ALA A 79 -3.90 7.26 -23.24
N ALA A 80 -5.15 7.61 -22.92
CA ALA A 80 -5.55 8.10 -21.61
C ALA A 80 -5.27 7.06 -20.51
N LYS A 81 -5.59 5.79 -20.77
CA LYS A 81 -5.28 4.67 -19.85
C LYS A 81 -3.78 4.56 -19.56
N THR A 82 -2.95 4.75 -20.59
CA THR A 82 -1.49 4.72 -20.43
C THR A 82 -0.98 5.88 -19.58
N ALA A 83 -1.56 7.08 -19.73
CA ALA A 83 -1.23 8.23 -18.90
C ALA A 83 -1.55 7.98 -17.42
N VAL A 84 -2.76 7.47 -17.12
CA VAL A 84 -3.16 7.09 -15.74
C VAL A 84 -2.22 6.05 -15.16
N ASN A 85 -1.89 4.99 -15.92
CA ASN A 85 -0.97 3.95 -15.47
C ASN A 85 0.42 4.49 -15.12
N LYS A 86 0.95 5.42 -15.92
CA LYS A 86 2.25 6.04 -15.65
C LYS A 86 2.22 6.88 -14.38
N CYS A 87 1.17 7.68 -14.20
CA CYS A 87 1.02 8.53 -13.02
C CYS A 87 0.92 7.69 -11.73
N LEU A 88 -0.02 6.74 -11.68
CA LEU A 88 -0.19 5.88 -10.49
C LEU A 88 1.02 4.99 -10.22
N ARG A 89 1.80 4.65 -11.25
CA ARG A 89 3.06 3.93 -11.07
C ARG A 89 4.10 4.80 -10.37
N ALA A 90 4.21 6.08 -10.72
CA ALA A 90 5.11 7.02 -10.07
C ALA A 90 4.74 7.21 -8.60
N GLU A 91 3.46 7.48 -8.30
CA GLU A 91 2.96 7.61 -6.92
C GLU A 91 3.24 6.37 -6.08
N ARG A 92 3.01 5.18 -6.65
CA ARG A 92 3.34 3.92 -5.98
C ARG A 92 4.83 3.82 -5.66
N LEU A 93 5.72 4.27 -6.54
CA LEU A 93 7.16 4.20 -6.33
C LEU A 93 7.59 5.15 -5.21
N GLU A 94 7.11 6.38 -5.20
CA GLU A 94 7.42 7.36 -4.14
C GLU A 94 6.96 6.84 -2.77
N ARG A 95 5.71 6.36 -2.66
CA ARG A 95 5.23 5.77 -1.42
C ARG A 95 6.04 4.55 -1.00
N THR A 96 6.43 3.70 -1.95
CA THR A 96 7.25 2.50 -1.63
C THR A 96 8.63 2.91 -1.11
N LYS A 97 9.21 3.97 -1.66
CA LYS A 97 10.48 4.54 -1.18
C LYS A 97 10.33 5.07 0.26
N GLU A 98 9.31 5.88 0.53
CA GLU A 98 9.04 6.37 1.89
C GLU A 98 8.82 5.24 2.89
N ASN A 99 8.03 4.23 2.52
CA ASN A 99 7.77 3.09 3.39
C ASN A 99 9.03 2.28 3.66
N ARG A 100 9.92 2.14 2.67
CA ARG A 100 11.22 1.51 2.85
C ARG A 100 12.12 2.31 3.78
N ASP A 101 12.12 3.63 3.67
CA ASP A 101 12.91 4.51 4.56
C ASP A 101 12.39 4.47 5.99
N LYS A 102 11.06 4.55 6.18
CA LYS A 102 10.41 4.39 7.48
C LYS A 102 10.69 3.00 8.09
N ALA A 103 10.64 1.94 7.28
CA ALA A 103 10.95 0.59 7.73
C ALA A 103 12.41 0.42 8.14
N ARG A 104 13.35 1.02 7.41
CA ARG A 104 14.78 1.04 7.77
C ARG A 104 15.01 1.76 9.09
N ALA A 105 14.49 2.96 9.25
CA ALA A 105 14.60 3.71 10.51
C ALA A 105 13.97 2.96 11.69
N ALA A 106 12.83 2.30 11.48
CA ALA A 106 12.20 1.48 12.52
C ALA A 106 13.04 0.23 12.85
N ARG A 107 13.74 -0.37 11.88
CA ARG A 107 14.66 -1.49 12.11
C ARG A 107 15.87 -1.04 12.93
N GLU A 108 16.53 0.05 12.55
CA GLU A 108 17.68 0.60 13.27
C GLU A 108 17.34 0.91 14.74
N LYS A 109 16.18 1.53 14.98
CA LYS A 109 15.69 1.77 16.36
C LYS A 109 15.50 0.49 17.15
N ARG A 110 14.89 -0.54 16.55
CA ARG A 110 14.72 -1.83 17.23
C ARG A 110 16.08 -2.45 17.56
N GLU A 111 16.99 -2.49 16.59
CA GLU A 111 18.33 -3.06 16.79
C GLU A 111 19.12 -2.33 17.88
N ALA A 112 19.03 -1.00 17.94
CA ALA A 112 19.63 -0.23 19.02
C ALA A 112 19.04 -0.57 20.40
N VAL A 113 17.72 -0.72 20.51
CA VAL A 113 17.05 -1.12 21.76
C VAL A 113 17.46 -2.54 22.18
N TRP A 114 17.52 -3.49 21.25
CA TRP A 114 17.98 -4.86 21.56
C TRP A 114 19.43 -4.89 22.01
N ALA A 115 20.32 -4.12 21.37
CA ALA A 115 21.73 -4.05 21.75
C ALA A 115 21.93 -3.43 23.15
N ASP A 116 21.13 -2.44 23.52
CA ASP A 116 21.15 -1.84 24.86
C ASP A 116 20.68 -2.83 25.93
N ILE A 117 19.62 -3.61 25.66
CA ILE A 117 19.15 -4.65 26.57
C ILE A 117 20.23 -5.72 26.78
N ASP A 118 20.86 -6.21 25.70
CA ASP A 118 21.90 -7.23 25.77
C ASP A 118 23.18 -6.75 26.50
N ALA A 119 23.48 -5.45 26.47
CA ALA A 119 24.65 -4.88 27.13
C ALA A 119 24.46 -4.63 28.63
N ASN A 120 23.21 -4.44 29.08
CA ASN A 120 22.86 -4.14 30.47
C ASN A 120 22.26 -5.36 31.23
N SER A 121 22.25 -6.54 30.62
CA SER A 121 21.78 -7.82 31.19
C SER A 121 22.93 -8.77 31.54
#